data_AF-A0A7S6S2F4-F1
#
_entry.id   AF-A0A7S6S2F4-F1
#
_cell.length_a   1.000
_cell.length_b   1.000
_cell.length_c   1.000
_cell.angle_alpha   90.00
_cell.angle_beta   90.00
_cell.angle_gamma   90.00
#
_symmetry.space_group_name_H-M   'P 1'
#
loop_
_entity.id
_entity.type
_entity.pdbx_description
1 polymer ?
#
loop_
_entity_poly.entity_id
_entity_poly.type
_entity_poly.pdbx_seq_one_letter_code
_entity_poly.pdbx_strand_id
1 'polypeptide(L)'
;MSTLARVPDNDTESDVLIEELLARGPADEIIPKLAREAQAIRRIEAVVRGIPTRHELILGDARTASALPERSVHVVVTSPPYWTLKRYNDSERQLGHIADYDEFIAGLDAVWRNCFHALVPGGRLIINVGDVCLSRKRNGGRHTVVPLHATIQEHCRTIGFDNLATILWYKIANASYEVSGGGGFLGKPYEPNAVIKNDVEFVLMQRKPGGYRSPQTRERLLSIISAENHQSWFRQIWTDLPGTSTADHPAPFPLEFAERLVRMFSFVGDTVLDPFAGSGTTGVAAARWGRNSIGIEVDKSYLDLARKRLSTHGDDLYRRSVVTVRQAGDARP
;
A
#
# COMPACT_ATOMS: atom_id res chain seq x y z
N MET A 1 -6.06 18.78 19.44
CA MET A 1 -5.59 17.40 19.70
C MET A 1 -6.54 16.45 18.99
N SER A 2 -6.17 15.98 17.79
CA SER A 2 -6.96 15.01 17.02
C SER A 2 -6.77 13.63 17.64
N THR A 3 -7.83 13.06 18.21
CA THR A 3 -7.83 11.72 18.79
C THR A 3 -7.71 10.71 17.63
N LEU A 4 -6.48 10.26 17.36
CA LEU A 4 -6.23 9.11 16.49
C LEU A 4 -7.07 7.92 16.95
N ALA A 5 -7.63 7.17 16.00
CA ALA A 5 -8.42 5.98 16.28
C ALA A 5 -7.57 5.01 17.13
N ARG A 6 -7.90 4.90 18.41
CA ARG A 6 -7.31 3.91 19.32
C ARG A 6 -7.98 2.57 19.04
N VAL A 7 -7.25 1.48 19.28
CA VAL A 7 -7.90 0.16 19.42
C VAL A 7 -9.01 0.31 20.47
N PRO A 8 -10.26 -0.09 20.20
CA PRO A 8 -11.32 0.02 21.19
C PRO A 8 -10.92 -0.73 22.47
N ASP A 9 -10.99 -0.07 23.63
CA ASP A 9 -10.71 -0.67 24.95
C ASP A 9 -11.81 -1.66 25.41
N ASN A 10 -12.48 -2.36 24.48
CA ASN A 10 -13.64 -3.19 24.78
C ASN A 10 -13.86 -4.32 23.77
N ASP A 11 -12.78 -4.89 23.23
CA ASP A 11 -12.85 -6.16 22.51
C ASP A 11 -12.39 -7.28 23.45
N THR A 12 -13.38 -7.89 24.12
CA THR A 12 -13.21 -8.86 25.19
C THR A 12 -12.31 -10.03 24.78
N GLU A 13 -12.33 -10.45 23.51
CA GLU A 13 -11.48 -11.56 23.04
C GLU A 13 -10.02 -11.14 22.93
N SER A 14 -9.78 -9.93 22.42
CA SER A 14 -8.42 -9.38 22.31
C SER A 14 -7.80 -9.09 23.68
N ASP A 15 -8.59 -8.58 24.62
CA ASP A 15 -8.14 -8.26 25.97
C ASP A 15 -7.79 -9.53 26.75
N VAL A 16 -8.63 -10.58 26.68
CA VAL A 16 -8.34 -11.89 27.28
C VAL A 16 -7.06 -12.50 26.70
N LEU A 17 -6.89 -12.48 25.38
CA LEU A 17 -5.66 -12.99 24.76
C LEU A 17 -4.42 -12.22 25.25
N ILE A 18 -4.49 -10.89 25.34
CA ILE A 18 -3.37 -10.06 25.80
C ILE A 18 -2.99 -10.40 27.24
N GLU A 19 -3.97 -10.55 28.14
CA GLU A 19 -3.75 -10.94 29.53
C GLU A 19 -3.08 -12.32 29.62
N GLU A 20 -3.57 -13.32 28.87
CA GLU A 20 -2.96 -14.65 28.80
C GLU A 20 -1.51 -14.62 28.30
N LEU A 21 -1.22 -13.81 27.29
CA LEU A 21 0.13 -13.67 26.75
C LEU A 21 1.07 -13.00 27.77
N LEU A 22 0.62 -11.92 28.41
CA LEU A 22 1.41 -11.18 29.41
C LEU A 22 1.63 -11.98 30.71
N ALA A 23 0.75 -12.93 31.03
CA ALA A 23 0.98 -13.88 32.13
C ALA A 23 2.25 -14.74 31.92
N ARG A 24 2.77 -14.84 30.69
CA ARG A 24 4.02 -15.55 30.36
C ARG A 24 5.28 -14.72 30.59
N GLY A 25 5.16 -13.42 30.88
CA GLY A 25 6.27 -12.51 31.15
C GLY A 25 6.20 -11.16 30.40
N PRO A 26 7.21 -10.29 30.56
CA PRO A 26 7.26 -8.99 29.91
C PRO A 26 7.25 -9.10 28.37
N ALA A 27 6.57 -8.15 27.71
CA ALA A 27 6.39 -8.15 26.25
C ALA A 27 7.69 -8.32 25.45
N ASP A 28 8.76 -7.62 25.86
CA ASP A 28 10.06 -7.67 25.18
C ASP A 28 10.69 -9.07 25.21
N GLU A 29 10.41 -9.86 26.24
CA GLU A 29 10.94 -11.22 26.40
C GLU A 29 10.08 -12.27 25.69
N ILE A 30 8.75 -12.07 25.69
CA ILE A 30 7.82 -13.07 25.14
C ILE A 30 7.62 -12.92 23.63
N ILE A 31 7.66 -11.71 23.06
CA ILE A 31 7.42 -11.48 21.63
C ILE A 31 8.32 -12.37 20.74
N PRO A 32 9.66 -12.45 20.97
CA PRO A 32 10.50 -13.33 20.16
C PRO A 32 10.14 -14.81 20.27
N LYS A 33 9.66 -15.26 21.44
CA LYS A 33 9.24 -16.66 21.65
C LYS A 33 7.94 -16.94 20.90
N LEU A 34 6.94 -16.07 21.09
CA LEU A 34 5.64 -16.12 20.41
C LEU A 34 5.79 -16.13 18.89
N ALA A 35 6.73 -15.34 18.34
CA ALA A 35 7.01 -15.30 16.90
C ALA A 35 7.40 -16.68 16.32
N ARG A 36 7.96 -17.58 17.13
CA ARG A 36 8.39 -18.92 16.72
C ARG A 36 7.34 -20.00 17.03
N GLU A 37 6.29 -19.65 17.77
CA GLU A 37 5.24 -20.57 18.19
C GLU A 37 4.04 -20.50 17.24
N ALA A 38 3.96 -21.45 16.30
CA ALA A 38 2.91 -21.44 15.27
C ALA A 38 1.48 -21.39 15.82
N GLN A 39 1.23 -22.02 16.97
CA GLN A 39 -0.09 -21.95 17.62
C GLN A 39 -0.38 -20.55 18.19
N ALA A 40 0.61 -19.90 18.81
CA ALA A 40 0.45 -18.55 19.33
C ALA A 40 0.17 -17.55 18.19
N ILE A 41 0.92 -17.64 17.09
CA ILE A 41 0.68 -16.82 15.89
C ILE A 41 -0.73 -17.05 15.35
N ARG A 42 -1.17 -18.29 15.14
CA ARG A 42 -2.53 -18.57 14.65
C ARG A 42 -3.61 -17.97 15.55
N ARG A 43 -3.44 -18.03 16.88
CA ARG A 43 -4.37 -17.41 17.84
C ARG A 43 -4.39 -15.89 17.73
N ILE A 44 -3.23 -15.25 17.69
CA ILE A 44 -3.12 -13.79 17.52
C ILE A 44 -3.77 -13.35 16.19
N GLU A 45 -3.43 -14.02 15.08
CA GLU A 45 -3.99 -13.68 13.78
C GLU A 45 -5.51 -13.89 13.70
N ALA A 46 -6.04 -14.92 14.36
CA ALA A 46 -7.48 -15.15 14.45
C ALA A 46 -8.20 -14.02 15.18
N VAL A 47 -7.69 -13.61 16.35
CA VAL A 47 -8.23 -12.48 17.13
C VAL A 47 -8.14 -11.17 16.35
N VAL A 48 -6.99 -10.88 15.74
CA VAL A 48 -6.78 -9.64 14.96
C VAL A 48 -7.78 -9.50 13.80
N ARG A 49 -8.16 -10.61 13.16
CA ARG A 49 -9.15 -10.63 12.07
C ARG A 49 -10.58 -10.35 12.53
N GLY A 50 -10.85 -10.44 13.84
CA GLY A 50 -12.13 -10.11 14.47
C GLY A 50 -12.24 -8.66 14.94
N ILE A 51 -11.11 -7.94 15.06
CA ILE A 51 -11.09 -6.58 15.61
C ILE A 51 -11.92 -5.63 14.72
N PRO A 52 -12.88 -4.87 15.30
CA PRO A 52 -13.66 -3.88 14.57
C PRO A 52 -12.79 -2.78 13.95
N THR A 53 -13.11 -2.40 12.72
CA THR A 53 -12.31 -1.46 11.92
C THR A 53 -13.17 -0.39 11.26
N ARG A 54 -12.59 0.77 10.96
CA ARG A 54 -13.23 1.90 10.29
C ARG A 54 -12.51 2.21 8.98
N HIS A 55 -13.30 2.35 7.91
CA HIS A 55 -12.80 2.57 6.56
C HIS A 55 -13.52 3.75 5.92
N GLU A 56 -12.78 4.80 5.57
CA GLU A 56 -13.29 5.99 4.89
C GLU A 56 -12.91 5.91 3.40
N LEU A 57 -13.89 6.02 2.52
CA LEU A 57 -13.70 6.16 1.08
C LEU A 57 -14.11 7.57 0.64
N ILE A 58 -13.22 8.25 -0.08
CA ILE A 58 -13.41 9.64 -0.51
C ILE A 58 -13.41 9.67 -2.03
N LEU A 59 -14.54 10.08 -2.61
CA LEU A 59 -14.62 10.38 -4.04
C LEU A 59 -14.01 11.75 -4.29
N GLY A 60 -12.84 11.81 -4.93
CA GLY A 60 -12.17 13.08 -5.18
C GLY A 60 -10.77 12.97 -5.77
N ASP A 61 -10.18 14.13 -6.03
CA ASP A 61 -8.81 14.24 -6.54
C ASP A 61 -7.81 14.26 -5.38
N ALA A 62 -6.87 13.31 -5.35
CA ALA A 62 -5.87 13.20 -4.30
C ALA A 62 -4.94 14.42 -4.17
N ARG A 63 -4.79 15.23 -5.24
CA ARG A 63 -4.01 16.48 -5.22
C ARG A 63 -4.67 17.55 -4.35
N THR A 64 -6.00 17.60 -4.37
CA THR A 64 -6.79 18.68 -3.76
C THR A 64 -7.72 18.18 -2.66
N ALA A 65 -7.67 16.89 -2.29
CA ALA A 65 -8.45 16.30 -1.21
C ALA A 65 -8.02 16.90 0.14
N SER A 66 -8.50 18.11 0.41
CA SER A 66 -8.21 19.04 1.50
C SER A 66 -8.62 18.57 2.90
N ALA A 67 -8.90 17.28 3.08
CA ALA A 67 -9.66 16.78 4.22
C ALA A 67 -8.93 15.74 5.09
N LEU A 68 -7.61 15.53 4.89
CA LEU A 68 -6.82 14.72 5.82
C LEU A 68 -6.22 15.60 6.91
N PRO A 69 -6.59 15.42 8.19
CA PRO A 69 -5.97 16.16 9.28
C PRO A 69 -4.47 15.87 9.37
N GLU A 70 -3.70 16.85 9.87
CA GLU A 70 -2.28 16.65 10.13
C GLU A 70 -2.09 15.48 11.12
N ARG A 71 -1.08 14.64 10.87
CA ARG A 71 -0.71 13.51 11.75
C ARG A 71 -1.87 12.54 12.01
N SER A 72 -2.77 12.34 11.04
CA SER A 72 -3.89 11.41 11.14
C SER A 72 -3.62 10.02 10.55
N VAL A 73 -2.49 9.84 9.85
CA VAL A 73 -2.15 8.62 9.10
C VAL A 73 -0.82 8.04 9.59
N HIS A 74 -0.74 6.71 9.60
CA HIS A 74 0.39 5.97 10.13
C HIS A 74 1.32 5.44 9.04
N VAL A 75 0.71 4.89 8.00
CA VAL A 75 1.40 4.40 6.80
C VAL A 75 0.56 4.74 5.58
N VAL A 76 1.22 5.09 4.49
CA VAL A 76 0.61 5.17 3.16
C VAL A 76 1.12 3.97 2.37
N VAL A 77 0.23 3.21 1.75
CA VAL A 77 0.57 2.10 0.84
C VAL A 77 -0.20 2.33 -0.44
N THR A 78 0.50 2.51 -1.55
CA THR A 78 -0.14 2.90 -2.80
C THR A 78 0.68 2.53 -4.03
N SER A 79 0.07 2.69 -5.19
CA SER A 79 0.69 2.60 -6.51
C SER A 79 0.17 3.78 -7.33
N PRO A 80 1.03 4.66 -7.86
CA PRO A 80 0.57 5.80 -8.62
C PRO A 80 -0.10 5.33 -9.93
N PRO A 81 -1.03 6.11 -10.48
CA PRO A 81 -1.54 5.86 -11.82
C PRO A 81 -0.37 5.93 -12.82
N TYR A 82 -0.23 4.91 -13.67
CA TYR A 82 0.88 4.85 -14.61
C TYR A 82 0.74 5.95 -15.68
N TRP A 83 1.79 6.75 -15.86
CA TRP A 83 1.89 7.75 -16.93
C TRP A 83 1.79 7.07 -18.30
N THR A 84 0.77 7.44 -19.09
CA THR A 84 0.56 7.09 -20.52
C THR A 84 0.54 5.59 -20.91
N LEU A 85 0.73 4.67 -19.97
CA LEU A 85 0.86 3.22 -20.21
C LEU A 85 -0.46 2.45 -20.15
N LYS A 86 -1.43 2.90 -19.33
CA LYS A 86 -2.69 2.21 -19.08
C LYS A 86 -3.85 3.19 -19.26
N ARG A 87 -4.87 2.77 -20.03
CA ARG A 87 -6.13 3.50 -20.09
C ARG A 87 -6.93 3.15 -18.83
N TYR A 88 -7.02 4.10 -17.92
CA TYR A 88 -8.03 4.10 -16.87
C TYR A 88 -9.33 4.62 -17.48
N ASN A 89 -10.47 4.48 -16.79
CA ASN A 89 -11.71 5.09 -17.25
C ASN A 89 -11.55 6.62 -17.36
N ASP A 90 -12.26 7.20 -18.32
CA ASP A 90 -12.17 8.63 -18.59
C ASP A 90 -12.66 9.48 -17.42
N SER A 91 -11.77 10.31 -16.88
CA SER A 91 -12.04 11.36 -15.91
C SER A 91 -11.08 12.52 -16.16
N GLU A 92 -11.59 13.76 -16.19
CA GLU A 92 -10.77 14.97 -16.39
C GLU A 92 -9.69 15.15 -15.31
N ARG A 93 -9.80 14.42 -14.20
CA ARG A 93 -8.90 14.49 -13.04
C ARG A 93 -7.93 13.30 -12.96
N GLN A 94 -7.92 12.42 -13.96
CA GLN A 94 -7.07 11.24 -14.01
C GLN A 94 -5.62 11.60 -14.37
N LEU A 95 -4.69 11.44 -13.42
CA LEU A 95 -3.26 11.75 -13.62
C LEU A 95 -2.62 10.92 -14.74
N GLY A 96 -3.08 9.68 -14.97
CA GLY A 96 -2.55 8.82 -16.02
C GLY A 96 -2.77 9.34 -17.46
N HIS A 97 -3.61 10.35 -17.65
CA HIS A 97 -3.93 10.95 -18.95
C HIS A 97 -3.07 12.18 -19.30
N ILE A 98 -2.26 12.67 -18.37
CA ILE A 98 -1.38 13.81 -18.60
C ILE A 98 -0.28 13.40 -19.59
N ALA A 99 -0.24 14.03 -20.76
CA ALA A 99 0.73 13.71 -21.81
C ALA A 99 2.14 14.25 -21.50
N ASP A 100 2.22 15.34 -20.74
CA ASP A 100 3.48 15.94 -20.30
C ASP A 100 4.03 15.24 -19.05
N TYR A 101 5.32 14.89 -19.06
CA TYR A 101 5.94 14.18 -17.95
C TYR A 101 6.09 15.08 -16.71
N ASP A 102 6.47 16.34 -16.90
CA ASP A 102 6.73 17.26 -15.79
C ASP A 102 5.43 17.65 -15.08
N GLU A 103 4.34 17.84 -15.82
CA GLU A 103 3.01 18.06 -15.27
C GLU A 103 2.51 16.83 -14.49
N PHE A 104 2.76 15.62 -14.99
CA PHE A 104 2.45 14.38 -14.29
C PHE A 104 3.20 14.28 -12.95
N ILE A 105 4.51 14.54 -12.96
CA ILE A 105 5.35 14.54 -11.77
C ILE A 105 4.91 15.63 -10.78
N ALA A 106 4.59 16.83 -11.24
CA ALA A 106 4.06 17.90 -10.38
C ALA A 106 2.74 17.50 -9.70
N GLY A 107 1.88 16.76 -10.40
CA GLY A 107 0.66 16.17 -9.85
C GLY A 107 0.94 15.16 -8.75
N LEU A 108 1.91 14.25 -8.95
CA LEU A 108 2.36 13.31 -7.92
C LEU A 108 2.95 14.04 -6.71
N ASP A 109 3.77 15.06 -6.92
CA ASP A 109 4.38 15.85 -5.84
C ASP A 109 3.33 16.52 -4.95
N ALA A 110 2.22 16.99 -5.52
CA ALA A 110 1.10 17.52 -4.73
C ALA A 110 0.52 16.45 -3.80
N VAL A 111 0.33 15.22 -4.30
CA VAL A 111 -0.13 14.08 -3.49
C VAL A 111 0.88 13.70 -2.41
N TRP A 112 2.17 13.64 -2.75
CA TRP A 112 3.23 13.31 -1.80
C TRP A 112 3.36 14.35 -0.67
N ARG A 113 3.17 15.64 -0.97
CA ARG A 113 3.07 16.68 0.07
C ARG A 113 1.87 16.46 0.98
N ASN A 114 0.69 16.15 0.44
CA ASN A 114 -0.49 15.83 1.25
C ASN A 114 -0.25 14.62 2.15
N CYS A 115 0.39 13.56 1.63
CA CYS A 115 0.81 12.40 2.42
C CYS A 115 1.80 12.78 3.52
N PHE A 116 2.80 13.62 3.21
CA PHE A 116 3.77 14.10 4.19
C PHE A 116 3.08 14.86 5.34
N HIS A 117 2.10 15.71 5.04
CA HIS A 117 1.33 16.43 6.06
C HIS A 117 0.48 15.49 6.92
N ALA A 118 -0.23 14.54 6.31
CA ALA A 118 -1.11 13.61 7.01
C ALA A 118 -0.34 12.58 7.87
N LEU A 119 0.89 12.22 7.50
CA LEU A 119 1.68 11.23 8.24
C LEU A 119 2.09 11.71 9.64
N VAL A 120 2.03 10.81 10.61
CA VAL A 120 2.69 10.98 11.92
C VAL A 120 4.22 10.94 11.78
N PRO A 121 4.99 11.56 12.69
CA PRO A 121 6.45 11.37 12.73
C PRO A 121 6.83 9.89 12.84
N GLY A 122 7.83 9.47 12.07
CA GLY A 122 8.24 8.07 11.95
C GLY A 122 7.34 7.19 11.07
N GLY A 123 6.19 7.72 10.62
CA GLY A 123 5.32 7.09 9.63
C GLY A 123 5.98 7.03 8.25
N ARG A 124 5.43 6.20 7.35
CA ARG A 124 6.04 5.92 6.04
C ARG A 124 5.06 6.09 4.89
N LEU A 125 5.54 6.64 3.80
CA LEU A 125 4.95 6.58 2.48
C LEU A 125 5.62 5.45 1.70
N ILE A 126 4.83 4.44 1.33
CA ILE A 126 5.27 3.26 0.60
C ILE A 126 4.61 3.27 -0.78
N ILE A 127 5.43 3.30 -1.82
CA ILE A 127 4.99 3.48 -3.20
C ILE A 127 5.49 2.30 -4.01
N ASN A 128 4.57 1.48 -4.52
CA ASN A 128 4.90 0.49 -5.54
C ASN A 128 4.86 1.15 -6.92
N VAL A 129 5.95 1.13 -7.67
CA VAL A 129 6.02 1.75 -8.99
C VAL A 129 6.93 0.96 -9.93
N GLY A 130 6.47 0.76 -11.16
CA GLY A 130 7.29 0.23 -12.24
C GLY A 130 7.81 1.34 -13.13
N ASP A 131 9.03 1.19 -13.65
CA ASP A 131 9.56 2.12 -14.64
C ASP A 131 8.86 1.97 -16.00
N VAL A 132 8.70 3.09 -16.70
CA VAL A 132 7.92 3.14 -17.93
C VAL A 132 8.77 2.73 -19.12
N CYS A 133 8.50 1.55 -19.66
CA CYS A 133 9.19 1.03 -20.84
C CYS A 133 8.54 1.57 -22.13
N LEU A 134 9.30 2.37 -22.87
CA LEU A 134 8.90 2.94 -24.14
C LEU A 134 9.49 2.10 -25.29
N SER A 135 8.60 1.42 -26.01
CA SER A 135 8.97 0.59 -27.15
C SER A 135 9.37 1.42 -28.37
N ARG A 136 10.17 0.84 -29.27
CA ARG A 136 10.56 1.49 -30.54
C ARG A 136 9.35 2.01 -31.33
N LYS A 137 8.25 1.24 -31.33
CA LYS A 137 7.00 1.60 -32.02
C LYS A 137 6.34 2.84 -31.41
N ARG A 138 6.42 3.03 -30.10
CA ARG A 138 5.80 4.17 -29.39
C ARG A 138 6.76 5.36 -29.20
N ASN A 139 8.04 5.22 -29.55
CA ASN A 139 9.08 6.19 -29.20
C ASN A 139 10.07 6.44 -30.34
N GLY A 140 9.57 6.78 -31.53
CA GLY A 140 10.41 7.25 -32.64
C GLY A 140 11.54 6.29 -33.04
N GLY A 141 11.32 4.99 -32.96
CA GLY A 141 12.33 3.96 -33.28
C GLY A 141 13.32 3.65 -32.15
N ARG A 142 13.26 4.34 -31.01
CA ARG A 142 14.16 4.16 -29.86
C ARG A 142 13.51 3.34 -28.76
N HIS A 143 14.27 2.44 -28.15
CA HIS A 143 13.86 1.78 -26.92
C HIS A 143 14.47 2.55 -25.74
N THR A 144 13.63 3.03 -24.82
CA THR A 144 14.08 3.76 -23.62
C THR A 144 13.21 3.39 -22.43
N VAL A 145 13.76 3.59 -21.23
CA VAL A 145 13.04 3.42 -19.97
C VAL A 145 13.01 4.78 -19.27
N VAL A 146 11.84 5.20 -18.83
CA VAL A 146 11.70 6.38 -17.95
C VAL A 146 11.84 5.91 -16.51
N PRO A 147 12.84 6.40 -15.76
CA PRO A 147 13.14 5.96 -14.40
C PRO A 147 12.20 6.66 -13.41
N LEU A 148 10.92 6.30 -13.46
CA LEU A 148 9.88 6.91 -12.66
C LEU A 148 10.13 6.69 -11.16
N HIS A 149 10.63 5.50 -10.78
CA HIS A 149 10.95 5.22 -9.39
C HIS A 149 12.01 6.20 -8.83
N ALA A 150 13.09 6.43 -9.59
CA ALA A 150 14.19 7.30 -9.17
C ALA A 150 13.75 8.77 -9.10
N THR A 151 12.93 9.20 -10.05
CA THR A 151 12.34 10.56 -10.04
C THR A 151 11.51 10.77 -8.78
N ILE A 152 10.62 9.83 -8.46
CA ILE A 152 9.78 9.90 -7.26
C ILE A 152 10.63 9.93 -5.97
N GLN A 153 11.71 9.13 -5.89
CA GLN A 153 12.59 9.12 -4.72
C GLN A 153 13.25 10.48 -4.46
N GLU A 154 13.84 11.10 -5.48
CA GLU A 154 14.49 12.41 -5.33
C GLU A 154 13.51 13.54 -5.01
N HIS A 155 12.30 13.47 -5.56
CA HIS A 155 11.25 14.43 -5.27
C HIS A 155 10.74 14.27 -3.84
N CYS A 156 10.52 13.03 -3.35
CA CYS A 156 10.18 12.77 -1.96
C CYS A 156 11.25 13.29 -0.99
N ARG A 157 12.54 13.12 -1.32
CA ARG A 157 13.64 13.68 -0.55
C ARG A 157 13.57 15.21 -0.49
N THR A 158 13.27 15.86 -1.61
CA THR A 158 13.11 17.32 -1.70
C THR A 158 11.90 17.83 -0.91
N ILE A 159 10.82 17.04 -0.84
CA ILE A 159 9.64 17.33 0.00
C ILE A 159 9.95 17.24 1.51
N GLY A 160 10.97 16.47 1.89
CA GLY A 160 11.44 16.33 3.27
C GLY A 160 11.33 14.92 3.86
N PHE A 161 11.05 13.90 3.05
CA PHE A 161 11.11 12.51 3.49
C PHE A 161 12.58 12.03 3.63
N ASP A 162 12.83 11.16 4.61
CA ASP A 162 14.03 10.33 4.66
C ASP A 162 13.83 9.12 3.72
N ASN A 163 14.67 8.99 2.69
CA ASN A 163 14.68 7.81 1.83
C ASN A 163 15.28 6.60 2.56
N LEU A 164 14.60 5.45 2.49
CA LEU A 164 15.09 4.16 3.00
C LEU A 164 15.40 3.20 1.85
N ALA A 165 15.98 2.04 2.19
CA ALA A 165 16.25 0.99 1.22
C ALA A 165 14.97 0.56 0.48
N THR A 166 15.04 0.54 -0.85
CA THR A 166 13.95 0.11 -1.74
C THR A 166 13.90 -1.42 -1.80
N ILE A 167 12.70 -1.99 -1.76
CA ILE A 167 12.48 -3.42 -2.03
C ILE A 167 12.25 -3.60 -3.53
N LEU A 168 12.90 -4.60 -4.12
CA LEU A 168 12.76 -5.00 -5.51
C LEU A 168 11.76 -6.16 -5.58
N TRP A 169 10.60 -5.91 -6.18
CA TRP A 169 9.58 -6.94 -6.39
C TRP A 169 9.73 -7.54 -7.78
N TYR A 170 10.20 -8.79 -7.84
CA TYR A 170 10.33 -9.54 -9.08
C TYR A 170 8.98 -10.16 -9.48
N LYS A 171 8.37 -9.61 -10.52
CA LYS A 171 7.00 -9.95 -10.93
C LYS A 171 7.03 -11.09 -11.95
N ILE A 172 7.02 -12.32 -11.44
CA ILE A 172 7.09 -13.57 -12.24
C ILE A 172 6.04 -13.62 -13.38
N ALA A 173 4.90 -12.93 -13.24
CA ALA A 173 3.76 -13.02 -14.16
C ALA A 173 3.88 -12.20 -15.46
N ASN A 174 4.87 -11.32 -15.63
CA ASN A 174 4.97 -10.47 -16.83
C ASN A 174 5.55 -11.19 -18.06
N ALA A 175 5.79 -12.50 -18.02
CA ALA A 175 6.37 -13.25 -19.14
C ALA A 175 5.50 -13.26 -20.41
N SER A 176 4.18 -13.07 -20.30
CA SER A 176 3.26 -13.39 -21.41
C SER A 176 2.38 -12.23 -21.91
N TYR A 177 2.17 -11.17 -21.13
CA TYR A 177 1.05 -10.24 -21.39
C TYR A 177 1.42 -8.85 -21.93
N GLU A 178 2.68 -8.40 -21.79
CA GLU A 178 3.10 -7.11 -22.39
C GLU A 178 3.64 -7.24 -23.81
N VAL A 179 3.88 -8.47 -24.28
CA VAL A 179 4.45 -8.73 -25.60
C VAL A 179 3.63 -9.78 -26.34
N SER A 180 2.58 -9.34 -27.01
CA SER A 180 1.98 -10.11 -28.10
C SER A 180 2.93 -10.09 -29.31
N GLY A 181 3.88 -11.03 -29.32
CA GLY A 181 4.85 -11.20 -30.41
C GLY A 181 6.24 -11.57 -29.88
N GLY A 182 6.54 -12.86 -29.84
CA GLY A 182 7.80 -13.40 -29.35
C GLY A 182 9.04 -12.75 -30.00
N GLY A 183 10.09 -12.62 -29.20
CA GLY A 183 11.47 -12.30 -29.62
C GLY A 183 11.73 -10.85 -30.06
N GLY A 184 10.90 -10.27 -30.92
CA GLY A 184 11.21 -9.02 -31.62
C GLY A 184 11.29 -7.76 -30.73
N PHE A 185 10.70 -7.78 -29.54
CA PHE A 185 10.72 -6.64 -28.61
C PHE A 185 12.09 -6.43 -27.95
N LEU A 186 12.81 -7.52 -27.69
CA LEU A 186 14.08 -7.50 -26.94
C LEU A 186 15.31 -7.56 -27.86
N GLY A 187 15.12 -7.44 -29.17
CA GLY A 187 16.19 -7.54 -30.16
C GLY A 187 16.30 -8.96 -30.75
N LYS A 188 17.38 -9.19 -31.53
CA LYS A 188 17.61 -10.52 -32.10
C LYS A 188 18.07 -11.47 -30.99
N PRO A 189 17.50 -12.68 -30.91
CA PRO A 189 17.88 -13.62 -29.87
C PRO A 189 19.33 -14.08 -30.06
N TYR A 190 20.04 -14.30 -28.96
CA TYR A 190 21.41 -14.85 -28.91
C TYR A 190 22.51 -14.01 -29.57
N GLU A 191 22.20 -12.77 -29.96
CA GLU A 191 23.19 -11.79 -30.41
C GLU A 191 23.46 -10.74 -29.30
N PRO A 192 24.67 -10.17 -29.21
CA PRO A 192 24.94 -9.01 -28.34
C PRO A 192 23.99 -7.84 -28.62
N ASN A 193 23.79 -6.97 -27.61
CA ASN A 193 22.87 -5.81 -27.64
C ASN A 193 21.37 -6.13 -27.60
N ALA A 194 20.99 -7.35 -27.19
CA ALA A 194 19.62 -7.61 -26.77
C ALA A 194 19.25 -6.73 -25.55
N VAL A 195 17.99 -6.31 -25.50
CA VAL A 195 17.44 -5.51 -24.40
C VAL A 195 17.08 -6.44 -23.25
N ILE A 196 17.43 -6.04 -22.02
CA ILE A 196 17.02 -6.74 -20.81
C ILE A 196 15.57 -6.37 -20.52
N LYS A 197 14.75 -7.38 -20.24
CA LYS A 197 13.34 -7.19 -19.89
C LYS A 197 13.21 -6.53 -18.52
N ASN A 198 12.25 -5.62 -18.37
CA ASN A 198 11.93 -5.00 -17.10
C ASN A 198 10.94 -5.87 -16.30
N ASP A 199 11.47 -6.75 -15.46
CA ASP A 199 10.69 -7.73 -14.68
C ASP A 199 10.51 -7.32 -13.20
N VAL A 200 10.96 -6.12 -12.83
CA VAL A 200 10.95 -5.64 -11.45
C VAL A 200 10.07 -4.40 -11.31
N GLU A 201 9.26 -4.38 -10.26
CA GLU A 201 8.67 -3.15 -9.72
C GLU A 201 9.39 -2.75 -8.43
N PHE A 202 9.43 -1.45 -8.16
CA PHE A 202 10.16 -0.86 -7.04
C PHE A 202 9.18 -0.48 -5.94
N VAL A 203 9.42 -1.00 -4.73
CA VAL A 203 8.67 -0.62 -3.53
C VAL A 203 9.49 0.40 -2.76
N LEU A 204 9.21 1.66 -3.05
CA LEU A 204 9.88 2.81 -2.45
C LEU A 204 9.46 2.98 -1.00
N MET A 205 10.40 3.37 -0.15
CA MET A 205 10.20 3.50 1.29
C MET A 205 10.62 4.90 1.75
N GLN A 206 9.65 5.78 1.98
CA GLN A 206 9.88 7.19 2.32
C GLN A 206 9.38 7.47 3.74
N ARG A 207 10.26 7.75 4.69
CA ARG A 207 9.90 7.96 6.10
C ARG A 207 9.76 9.44 6.42
N LYS A 208 8.70 9.83 7.13
CA LYS A 208 8.60 11.18 7.69
C LYS A 208 9.54 11.31 8.90
N PRO A 209 10.46 12.29 8.93
CA PRO A 209 11.35 12.50 10.08
C PRO A 209 10.59 13.02 11.30
N GLY A 210 11.31 13.25 12.41
CA GLY A 210 10.74 13.82 13.64
C GLY A 210 10.44 12.81 14.76
N GLY A 211 11.04 11.62 14.70
CA GLY A 211 11.00 10.62 15.78
C GLY A 211 10.71 9.20 15.30
N TYR A 212 10.66 8.28 16.27
CA TYR A 212 10.25 6.91 16.06
C TYR A 212 8.86 6.67 16.67
N ARG A 213 8.13 5.71 16.10
CA ARG A 213 6.85 5.26 16.65
C ARG A 213 7.08 4.51 17.97
N SER A 214 6.25 4.79 18.97
CA SER A 214 6.25 4.11 20.27
C SER A 214 4.87 3.48 20.53
N PRO A 215 4.55 2.35 19.88
CA PRO A 215 3.27 1.66 20.06
C PRO A 215 3.12 1.12 21.48
N GLN A 216 1.88 0.99 21.94
CA GLN A 216 1.54 0.38 23.22
C GLN A 216 1.80 -1.12 23.22
N THR A 217 1.93 -1.71 24.41
CA THR A 217 2.16 -3.16 24.57
C THR A 217 1.10 -4.01 23.85
N ARG A 218 -0.19 -3.63 23.93
CA ARG A 218 -1.27 -4.33 23.22
C ARG A 218 -1.07 -4.33 21.69
N GLU A 219 -0.74 -3.17 21.14
CA GLU A 219 -0.51 -2.97 19.71
C GLU A 219 0.67 -3.81 19.23
N ARG A 220 1.75 -3.88 20.03
CA ARG A 220 2.93 -4.70 19.76
C ARG A 220 2.59 -6.19 19.76
N LEU A 221 1.88 -6.69 20.76
CA LEU A 221 1.49 -8.11 20.89
C LEU A 221 0.55 -8.55 19.77
N LEU A 222 -0.42 -7.71 19.40
CA LEU A 222 -1.36 -8.01 18.32
C LEU A 222 -0.76 -7.80 16.91
N SER A 223 0.44 -7.24 16.81
CA SER A 223 1.13 -7.01 15.53
C SER A 223 2.34 -7.91 15.30
N ILE A 224 2.49 -8.98 16.10
CA ILE A 224 3.59 -9.93 15.92
C ILE A 224 3.52 -10.55 14.52
N ILE A 225 4.67 -10.59 13.86
CA ILE A 225 4.91 -11.32 12.63
C ILE A 225 5.66 -12.60 13.02
N SER A 226 5.25 -13.75 12.46
CA SER A 226 5.97 -15.01 12.71
C SER A 226 7.44 -14.88 12.30
N ALA A 227 8.33 -15.63 12.94
CA ALA A 227 9.75 -15.60 12.65
C ALA A 227 10.04 -15.95 11.17
N GLU A 228 9.29 -16.90 10.62
CA GLU A 228 9.34 -17.29 9.20
C GLU A 228 8.97 -16.12 8.28
N ASN A 229 7.80 -15.49 8.51
CA ASN A 229 7.35 -14.36 7.71
C ASN A 229 8.29 -13.16 7.87
N HIS A 230 8.76 -12.88 9.08
CA HIS A 230 9.72 -11.80 9.32
C HIS A 230 11.02 -12.05 8.54
N GLN A 231 11.54 -13.28 8.58
CA GLN A 231 12.74 -13.63 7.82
C GLN A 231 12.50 -13.52 6.32
N SER A 232 11.31 -13.86 5.80
CA SER A 232 10.99 -13.75 4.37
C SER A 232 10.77 -12.31 3.92
N TRP A 233 9.94 -11.55 4.64
CA TRP A 233 9.43 -10.25 4.21
C TRP A 233 10.46 -9.12 4.37
N PHE A 234 11.29 -9.15 5.40
CA PHE A 234 12.31 -8.12 5.66
C PHE A 234 13.60 -8.39 4.87
N ARG A 235 13.45 -8.64 3.57
CA ARG A 235 14.53 -8.78 2.59
C ARG A 235 14.36 -7.74 1.48
N GLN A 236 15.47 -7.39 0.84
CA GLN A 236 15.45 -6.39 -0.23
C GLN A 236 14.84 -6.91 -1.54
N ILE A 237 14.80 -8.22 -1.77
CA ILE A 237 14.30 -8.80 -3.02
C ILE A 237 13.15 -9.75 -2.69
N TRP A 238 12.00 -9.52 -3.31
CA TRP A 238 10.81 -10.36 -3.20
C TRP A 238 10.57 -11.11 -4.51
N THR A 239 10.63 -12.43 -4.45
CA THR A 239 10.41 -13.34 -5.58
C THR A 239 9.25 -14.29 -5.36
N ASP A 240 8.66 -14.29 -4.17
CA ASP A 240 7.63 -15.22 -3.71
C ASP A 240 6.21 -14.70 -3.95
N LEU A 241 6.06 -13.48 -4.48
CA LEU A 241 4.77 -12.86 -4.80
C LEU A 241 4.56 -12.79 -6.32
N PRO A 242 3.65 -13.60 -6.89
CA PRO A 242 3.30 -13.48 -8.30
C PRO A 242 2.48 -12.19 -8.56
N GLY A 243 2.51 -11.69 -9.80
CA GLY A 243 1.62 -10.59 -10.21
C GLY A 243 0.15 -11.02 -10.28
N THR A 244 -0.78 -10.06 -10.22
CA THR A 244 -2.24 -10.29 -10.36
C THR A 244 -2.72 -9.95 -11.78
N SER A 245 -3.79 -10.62 -12.24
CA SER A 245 -4.48 -10.34 -13.50
C SER A 245 -5.03 -8.91 -13.57
N THR A 246 -4.96 -8.28 -14.76
CA THR A 246 -5.44 -6.91 -15.01
C THR A 246 -6.86 -6.86 -15.58
N ALA A 247 -7.65 -7.94 -15.47
CA ALA A 247 -8.95 -8.07 -16.14
C ALA A 247 -10.03 -7.08 -15.63
N ASP A 248 -10.14 -6.89 -14.31
CA ASP A 248 -11.19 -6.05 -13.69
C ASP A 248 -10.68 -4.65 -13.29
N HIS A 249 -9.36 -4.47 -13.24
CA HIS A 249 -8.71 -3.19 -12.96
C HIS A 249 -7.37 -3.16 -13.70
N PRO A 250 -6.97 -2.03 -14.33
CA PRO A 250 -5.78 -2.00 -15.18
C PRO A 250 -4.49 -2.34 -14.42
N ALA A 251 -4.46 -2.11 -13.10
CA ALA A 251 -3.22 -2.05 -12.33
C ALA A 251 -3.31 -2.41 -10.83
N PRO A 252 -3.94 -3.53 -10.41
CA PRO A 252 -3.88 -3.94 -9.00
C PRO A 252 -2.55 -4.63 -8.69
N PHE A 253 -1.90 -4.26 -7.58
CA PHE A 253 -1.00 -5.19 -6.89
C PHE A 253 -1.82 -6.27 -6.17
N PRO A 254 -1.27 -7.48 -5.95
CA PRO A 254 -1.94 -8.55 -5.24
C PRO A 254 -2.36 -8.15 -3.82
N LEU A 255 -3.44 -8.75 -3.30
CA LEU A 255 -3.86 -8.51 -1.93
C LEU A 255 -2.79 -8.94 -0.91
N GLU A 256 -2.11 -10.06 -1.15
CA GLU A 256 -1.00 -10.52 -0.30
C GLU A 256 0.16 -9.51 -0.24
N PHE A 257 0.46 -8.83 -1.35
CA PHE A 257 1.46 -7.77 -1.39
C PHE A 257 1.08 -6.62 -0.44
N ALA A 258 -0.17 -6.17 -0.49
CA ALA A 258 -0.67 -5.11 0.38
C ALA A 258 -0.71 -5.56 1.85
N GLU A 259 -1.19 -6.77 2.14
CA GLU A 259 -1.22 -7.35 3.49
C GLU A 259 0.18 -7.42 4.10
N ARG A 260 1.18 -7.83 3.32
CA ARG A 260 2.58 -7.87 3.73
C ARG A 260 3.07 -6.49 4.17
N LEU A 261 2.87 -5.46 3.34
CA LEU A 261 3.29 -4.08 3.66
C LEU A 261 2.55 -3.50 4.86
N VAL A 262 1.23 -3.70 4.95
CA VAL A 262 0.42 -3.25 6.09
C VAL A 262 0.95 -3.86 7.38
N ARG A 263 1.21 -5.18 7.42
CA ARG A 263 1.70 -5.86 8.62
C ARG A 263 3.13 -5.44 8.99
N MET A 264 4.00 -5.23 8.02
CA MET A 264 5.40 -4.84 8.26
C MET A 264 5.55 -3.44 8.85
N PHE A 265 4.67 -2.50 8.46
CA PHE A 265 4.91 -1.07 8.68
C PHE A 265 3.77 -0.33 9.39
N SER A 266 2.83 -1.06 9.99
CA SER A 266 1.79 -0.50 10.85
C SER A 266 1.47 -1.45 12.02
N PHE A 267 0.84 -0.93 13.06
CA PHE A 267 0.31 -1.70 14.17
C PHE A 267 -1.21 -1.84 14.10
N VAL A 268 -1.79 -2.83 14.80
CA VAL A 268 -3.25 -2.95 14.95
C VAL A 268 -3.82 -1.63 15.47
N GLY A 269 -4.93 -1.18 14.88
CA GLY A 269 -5.55 0.12 15.18
C GLY A 269 -5.01 1.29 14.35
N ASP A 270 -3.82 1.17 13.75
CA ASP A 270 -3.28 2.23 12.89
C ASP A 270 -4.17 2.48 11.66
N THR A 271 -4.02 3.67 11.08
CA THR A 271 -4.72 4.12 9.87
C THR A 271 -3.80 4.05 8.67
N VAL A 272 -4.20 3.26 7.67
CA VAL A 272 -3.53 3.09 6.38
C VAL A 272 -4.18 3.99 5.33
N LEU A 273 -3.40 4.84 4.65
CA LEU A 273 -3.89 5.65 3.54
C LEU A 273 -3.52 5.04 2.19
N ASP A 274 -4.45 5.12 1.24
CA ASP A 274 -4.18 4.92 -0.18
C ASP A 274 -4.76 6.11 -0.98
N PRO A 275 -3.93 7.05 -1.47
CA PRO A 275 -4.40 8.18 -2.26
C PRO A 275 -4.86 7.80 -3.68
N PHE A 276 -4.61 6.56 -4.11
CA PHE A 276 -4.99 6.03 -5.42
C PHE A 276 -5.70 4.69 -5.24
N ALA A 277 -6.79 4.71 -4.48
CA ALA A 277 -7.38 3.52 -3.89
C ALA A 277 -7.84 2.48 -4.93
N GLY A 278 -8.24 2.91 -6.13
CA GLY A 278 -8.73 2.03 -7.19
C GLY A 278 -9.84 1.13 -6.68
N SER A 279 -9.66 -0.19 -6.86
CA SER A 279 -10.60 -1.21 -6.35
C SER A 279 -10.48 -1.50 -4.84
N GLY A 280 -9.70 -0.73 -4.07
CA GLY A 280 -9.67 -0.79 -2.60
C GLY A 280 -8.78 -1.87 -1.98
N THR A 281 -7.82 -2.43 -2.72
CA THR A 281 -6.97 -3.55 -2.24
C THR A 281 -6.26 -3.21 -0.92
N THR A 282 -5.68 -2.01 -0.79
CA THR A 282 -5.01 -1.55 0.44
C THR A 282 -5.98 -1.47 1.62
N GLY A 283 -7.20 -0.97 1.40
CA GLY A 283 -8.23 -0.91 2.44
C GLY A 283 -8.65 -2.29 2.91
N VAL A 284 -8.82 -3.25 1.98
CA VAL A 284 -9.13 -4.65 2.32
C VAL A 284 -8.01 -5.30 3.12
N ALA A 285 -6.75 -5.06 2.75
CA ALA A 285 -5.59 -5.53 3.51
C ALA A 285 -5.55 -4.96 4.93
N ALA A 286 -5.85 -3.66 5.08
CA ALA A 286 -5.96 -3.01 6.39
C ALA A 286 -7.07 -3.66 7.24
N ALA A 287 -8.28 -3.82 6.67
CA ALA A 287 -9.43 -4.42 7.35
C ALA A 287 -9.12 -5.84 7.87
N ARG A 288 -8.53 -6.69 7.02
CA ARG A 288 -8.18 -8.09 7.37
C ARG A 288 -7.21 -8.20 8.53
N TRP A 289 -6.40 -7.19 8.75
CA TRP A 289 -5.37 -7.19 9.77
C TRP A 289 -5.66 -6.19 10.89
N GLY A 290 -6.92 -5.81 11.13
CA GLY A 290 -7.28 -4.97 12.27
C GLY A 290 -6.72 -3.55 12.21
N ARG A 291 -6.51 -3.01 11.01
CA ARG A 291 -6.14 -1.61 10.76
C ARG A 291 -7.32 -0.85 10.16
N ASN A 292 -7.38 0.45 10.44
CA ASN A 292 -8.29 1.38 9.79
C ASN A 292 -7.75 1.78 8.42
N SER A 293 -8.61 2.28 7.53
CA SER A 293 -8.12 2.82 6.24
C SER A 293 -8.82 4.07 5.76
N ILE A 294 -8.10 4.85 4.97
CA ILE A 294 -8.65 5.94 4.16
C ILE A 294 -8.24 5.68 2.71
N GLY A 295 -9.20 5.66 1.80
CA GLY A 295 -8.97 5.52 0.36
C GLY A 295 -9.50 6.74 -0.39
N ILE A 296 -8.68 7.33 -1.27
CA ILE A 296 -9.12 8.39 -2.17
C ILE A 296 -9.16 7.82 -3.59
N GLU A 297 -10.27 8.01 -4.28
CA GLU A 297 -10.43 7.57 -5.66
C GLU A 297 -11.21 8.62 -6.44
N VAL A 298 -10.80 8.86 -7.68
CA VAL A 298 -11.39 9.88 -8.55
C VAL A 298 -12.51 9.32 -9.41
N ASP A 299 -12.46 8.02 -9.71
CA ASP A 299 -13.47 7.28 -10.46
C ASP A 299 -14.50 6.65 -9.52
N LYS A 300 -15.75 7.11 -9.65
CA LYS A 300 -16.87 6.60 -8.86
C LYS A 300 -17.08 5.09 -9.01
N SER A 301 -16.84 4.52 -10.19
CA SER A 301 -17.04 3.08 -10.44
C SER A 301 -16.03 2.23 -9.67
N TYR A 302 -14.77 2.64 -9.62
CA TYR A 302 -13.74 1.99 -8.81
C TYR A 302 -13.98 2.19 -7.31
N LEU A 303 -14.42 3.37 -6.89
CA LEU A 303 -14.82 3.64 -5.51
C LEU A 303 -16.00 2.74 -5.07
N ASP A 304 -17.01 2.56 -5.92
CA ASP A 304 -18.14 1.67 -5.63
C ASP A 304 -17.70 0.19 -5.54
N LEU A 305 -16.75 -0.22 -6.39
CA LEU A 305 -16.12 -1.55 -6.30
C LEU A 305 -15.32 -1.71 -5.00
N ALA A 306 -14.54 -0.70 -4.61
CA ALA A 306 -13.80 -0.66 -3.34
C ALA A 306 -14.75 -0.78 -2.15
N ARG A 307 -15.87 -0.03 -2.16
CA ARG A 307 -16.92 -0.10 -1.14
C ARG A 307 -17.49 -1.51 -1.07
N LYS A 308 -17.87 -2.10 -2.20
CA LYS A 308 -18.41 -3.46 -2.25
C LYS A 308 -17.42 -4.46 -1.65
N ARG A 309 -16.14 -4.41 -2.04
CA ARG A 309 -15.10 -5.32 -1.54
C ARG A 309 -14.85 -5.15 -0.05
N LEU A 310 -14.84 -3.92 0.48
CA LEU A 310 -14.68 -3.65 1.91
C LEU A 310 -15.90 -4.14 2.70
N SER A 311 -17.11 -3.96 2.18
CA SER A 311 -18.34 -4.44 2.82
C SER A 311 -18.44 -5.97 2.81
N THR A 312 -18.13 -6.64 1.69
CA THR A 312 -18.23 -8.12 1.60
C THR A 312 -17.12 -8.85 2.35
N HIS A 313 -15.95 -8.22 2.54
CA HIS A 313 -14.94 -8.76 3.46
C HIS A 313 -15.38 -8.66 4.93
N GLY A 314 -16.43 -7.90 5.23
CA GLY A 314 -17.07 -7.80 6.54
C GLY A 314 -18.17 -8.83 6.81
N ASP A 315 -18.55 -9.67 5.84
CA ASP A 315 -19.70 -10.60 5.97
C ASP A 315 -19.37 -11.94 6.68
N ASP A 316 -18.21 -12.04 7.34
CA ASP A 316 -18.04 -13.06 8.39
C ASP A 316 -18.89 -12.63 9.58
N LEU A 317 -19.78 -13.48 10.10
CA LEU A 317 -20.80 -13.19 11.14
C LEU A 317 -20.30 -12.41 12.39
N TYR A 318 -18.99 -12.26 12.56
CA TYR A 318 -18.31 -11.60 13.68
C TYR A 318 -17.52 -10.34 13.28
N ARG A 319 -17.39 -9.98 12.00
CA ARG A 319 -16.63 -8.80 11.55
C ARG A 319 -17.46 -7.53 11.58
N ARG A 320 -17.01 -6.54 12.35
CA ARG A 320 -17.62 -5.19 12.40
C ARG A 320 -16.73 -4.17 11.69
N SER A 321 -16.73 -4.20 10.35
CA SER A 321 -16.12 -3.13 9.54
C SER A 321 -17.15 -2.06 9.23
N VAL A 322 -16.90 -0.82 9.66
CA VAL A 322 -17.72 0.34 9.32
C VAL A 322 -17.11 1.03 8.11
N VAL A 323 -17.84 1.05 6.99
CA VAL A 323 -17.42 1.73 5.76
C VAL A 323 -18.23 3.00 5.57
N THR A 324 -17.56 4.16 5.53
CA THR A 324 -18.16 5.45 5.20
C THR A 324 -17.70 5.91 3.82
N VAL A 325 -18.60 6.56 3.07
CA VAL A 325 -18.29 7.13 1.76
C VAL A 325 -18.69 8.60 1.77
N ARG A 326 -17.81 9.49 1.31
CA ARG A 326 -18.13 10.93 1.15
C ARG A 326 -17.50 11.50 -0.11
N GLN A 327 -17.94 12.68 -0.54
CA GLN A 327 -17.24 13.43 -1.59
C GLN A 327 -16.16 14.33 -0.99
N ALA A 328 -15.12 14.62 -1.77
CA ALA A 328 -14.12 15.61 -1.39
C ALA A 328 -14.78 16.99 -1.27
N GLY A 329 -14.63 17.62 -0.10
CA GLY A 329 -15.30 18.88 0.26
C GLY A 329 -16.39 18.71 1.33
N ASP A 330 -16.92 17.50 1.50
CA ASP A 330 -17.89 17.22 2.56
C ASP A 330 -17.20 17.17 3.94
N ALA A 331 -17.90 17.65 4.97
CA ALA A 331 -17.46 17.54 6.35
C ALA A 331 -17.28 16.06 6.75
N ARG A 332 -16.29 15.77 7.61
CA ARG A 332 -16.13 14.42 8.16
C ARG A 332 -17.31 14.09 9.10
N PRO A 333 -17.94 12.91 8.94
CA PRO A 333 -19.03 12.48 9.81
C PRO A 333 -18.57 12.15 11.24
#